data_AF-A0A922MNF4-F1
#
_entry.id   AF-A0A922MNF4-F1
#
_cell.length_a   1.000
_cell.length_b   1.000
_cell.length_c   1.000
_cell.angle_alpha   90.00
_cell.angle_beta   90.00
_cell.angle_gamma   90.00
#
_symmetry.space_group_name_H-M   'P 1'
#
loop_
_entity.id
_entity.type
_entity.pdbx_description
1 polymer ?
#
loop_
_entity_poly.entity_id
_entity_poly.type
_entity_poly.pdbx_seq_one_letter_code
_entity_poly.pdbx_strand_id
1 'polypeptide(L)'
;MGINVSEPEMFRLPNDRTDAYVNALKKIIVPDLQIVVVICPSARDDRYGVIKKICCAENPVPSQVINARTLMNANKIRSITQKILLQMNCKLGGTLWNINIPFKSAMVIGIDSYHDASRKKQSVCAFVASYNQSMTHWYSKVVFQGRGQEIADHLRDCFVQAIRVYLSVNGNLPDRIIIYRYDFLIVSQKVNQGTVTPTHYVVVHDDSDMTPDQCQRLTYKLCHLYYNWPGTVRVPAPCQYAHKLASLVGSSVHQEPAESLANKLFFL
;
A
#
# COMPACT_ATOMS: atom_id res chain seq x y z
N MET A 1 -10.49 -4.57 -19.21
CA MET A 1 -10.38 -4.26 -17.77
C MET A 1 -11.37 -5.05 -16.93
N GLY A 2 -12.63 -5.24 -17.37
CA GLY A 2 -13.58 -6.07 -16.60
C GLY A 2 -14.12 -5.41 -15.32
N ILE A 3 -13.81 -4.14 -15.11
CA ILE A 3 -14.32 -3.33 -14.01
C ILE A 3 -15.63 -2.70 -14.49
N ASN A 4 -16.74 -3.05 -13.86
CA ASN A 4 -18.01 -2.36 -14.05
C ASN A 4 -18.04 -1.14 -13.12
N VAL A 5 -18.33 0.04 -13.68
CA VAL A 5 -18.38 1.31 -12.94
C VAL A 5 -19.76 1.90 -13.14
N SER A 6 -20.54 1.97 -12.05
CA SER A 6 -21.84 2.67 -12.03
C SER A 6 -21.64 4.17 -12.17
N GLU A 7 -22.69 4.89 -12.58
CA GLU A 7 -22.66 6.36 -12.57
C GLU A 7 -22.49 6.88 -11.12
N PRO A 8 -21.48 7.73 -10.85
CA PRO A 8 -21.19 8.19 -9.49
C PRO A 8 -22.10 9.36 -9.08
N GLU A 9 -22.42 9.45 -7.79
CA GLU A 9 -23.05 10.66 -7.25
C GLU A 9 -22.07 11.85 -7.30
N MET A 10 -22.46 12.92 -7.99
CA MET A 10 -21.59 14.07 -8.25
C MET A 10 -21.81 15.18 -7.21
N PHE A 11 -20.90 15.28 -6.23
CA PHE A 11 -20.94 16.34 -5.22
C PHE A 11 -20.05 17.54 -5.59
N ARG A 12 -20.66 18.70 -5.86
CA ARG A 12 -19.92 19.94 -6.19
C ARG A 12 -19.62 20.76 -4.92
N LEU A 13 -18.35 21.06 -4.68
CA LEU A 13 -17.92 21.94 -3.60
C LEU A 13 -18.17 23.42 -3.92
N PRO A 14 -18.50 24.27 -2.93
CA PRO A 14 -18.68 25.71 -3.13
C PRO A 14 -17.37 26.47 -3.37
N ASN A 15 -16.25 25.94 -2.90
CA ASN A 15 -14.90 26.49 -3.06
C ASN A 15 -13.85 25.37 -2.87
N ASP A 16 -12.56 25.69 -3.00
CA ASP A 16 -11.47 24.72 -2.86
C ASP A 16 -10.75 24.75 -1.48
N ARG A 17 -11.34 25.42 -0.47
CA ARG A 17 -10.77 25.46 0.88
C ARG A 17 -10.92 24.10 1.57
N THR A 18 -9.98 23.78 2.45
CA THR A 18 -9.90 22.49 3.16
C THR A 18 -11.17 22.19 3.96
N ASP A 19 -11.80 23.21 4.56
CA ASP A 19 -13.07 23.08 5.30
C ASP A 19 -14.25 22.61 4.41
N ALA A 20 -14.30 23.00 3.13
CA ALA A 20 -15.32 22.53 2.20
C ALA A 20 -15.20 21.03 1.92
N TYR A 21 -13.97 20.50 1.79
CA TYR A 21 -13.74 19.06 1.65
C TYR A 21 -14.11 18.29 2.91
N VAL A 22 -13.76 18.80 4.11
CA VAL A 22 -14.14 18.18 5.40
C VAL A 22 -15.65 18.03 5.51
N ASN A 23 -16.38 19.12 5.29
CA ASN A 23 -17.84 19.15 5.46
C ASN A 23 -18.55 18.28 4.41
N ALA A 24 -18.04 18.25 3.17
CA ALA A 24 -18.57 17.36 2.13
C ALA A 24 -18.31 15.88 2.45
N LEU A 25 -17.07 15.50 2.79
CA LEU A 25 -16.71 14.12 3.13
C LEU A 25 -17.53 13.59 4.31
N LYS A 26 -17.68 14.39 5.39
CA LYS A 26 -18.50 14.02 6.55
C LYS A 26 -20.00 13.91 6.24
N LYS A 27 -20.48 14.52 5.15
CA LYS A 27 -21.87 14.42 4.68
C LYS A 27 -22.10 13.21 3.76
N ILE A 28 -21.17 12.92 2.85
CA ILE A 28 -21.37 11.90 1.80
C ILE A 28 -20.90 10.50 2.21
N ILE A 29 -19.97 10.35 3.17
CA ILE A 29 -19.45 9.04 3.56
C ILE A 29 -20.48 8.32 4.43
N VAL A 30 -21.20 7.39 3.81
CA VAL A 30 -22.16 6.45 4.40
C VAL A 30 -21.62 5.01 4.36
N PRO A 31 -22.14 4.07 5.17
CA PRO A 31 -21.56 2.72 5.30
C PRO A 31 -21.40 1.93 3.99
N ASP A 32 -22.33 2.09 3.04
CA ASP A 32 -22.33 1.36 1.76
C ASP A 32 -21.44 2.01 0.67
N LEU A 33 -20.83 3.17 0.96
CA LEU A 33 -20.02 3.88 -0.04
C LEU A 33 -18.70 3.16 -0.29
N GLN A 34 -18.54 2.63 -1.51
CA GLN A 34 -17.38 1.79 -1.86
C GLN A 34 -16.07 2.58 -1.99
N ILE A 35 -16.11 3.77 -2.60
CA ILE A 35 -14.93 4.61 -2.89
C ILE A 35 -15.34 6.07 -3.09
N VAL A 36 -14.50 7.00 -2.62
CA VAL A 36 -14.63 8.43 -2.91
C VAL A 36 -13.57 8.86 -3.92
N VAL A 37 -13.97 9.59 -4.96
CA VAL A 37 -13.06 10.26 -5.90
C VAL A 37 -13.07 11.77 -5.64
N VAL A 38 -11.91 12.35 -5.34
CA VAL A 38 -11.77 13.79 -5.04
C VAL A 38 -10.90 14.45 -6.09
N ILE A 39 -11.47 15.42 -6.82
CA ILE A 39 -10.74 16.21 -7.82
C ILE A 39 -10.28 17.54 -7.19
N CYS A 40 -8.98 17.70 -7.01
CA CYS A 40 -8.35 18.89 -6.45
C CYS A 40 -7.84 19.80 -7.59
N PRO A 41 -8.12 21.13 -7.59
CA PRO A 41 -7.62 22.05 -8.63
C PRO A 41 -6.11 22.28 -8.59
N SER A 42 -5.48 21.97 -7.46
CA SER A 42 -4.05 22.17 -7.19
C SER A 42 -3.51 21.05 -6.29
N ALA A 43 -2.21 20.76 -6.42
CA ALA A 43 -1.48 19.92 -5.47
C ALA A 43 -1.22 20.75 -4.21
N ARG A 44 -1.86 20.36 -3.10
CA ARG A 44 -1.79 21.01 -1.80
C ARG A 44 -1.78 19.94 -0.73
N ASP A 45 -0.68 19.86 0.02
CA ASP A 45 -0.44 18.77 0.97
C ASP A 45 -1.37 18.87 2.18
N ASP A 46 -1.73 20.09 2.60
CA ASP A 46 -2.70 20.32 3.67
C ASP A 46 -4.11 19.80 3.31
N ARG A 47 -4.55 20.05 2.07
CA ARG A 47 -5.81 19.53 1.53
C ARG A 47 -5.76 18.00 1.40
N TYR A 48 -4.68 17.47 0.84
CA TYR A 48 -4.48 16.03 0.65
C TYR A 48 -4.47 15.28 1.99
N GLY A 49 -3.72 15.79 2.98
CA GLY A 49 -3.62 15.24 4.32
C GLY A 49 -4.98 15.14 5.01
N VAL A 50 -5.78 16.21 4.98
CA VAL A 50 -7.12 16.20 5.60
C VAL A 50 -8.08 15.24 4.90
N ILE A 51 -8.09 15.18 3.57
CA ILE A 51 -8.89 14.18 2.82
C ILE A 51 -8.48 12.76 3.24
N LYS A 52 -7.17 12.48 3.28
CA LYS A 52 -6.66 11.16 3.65
C LYS A 52 -6.88 10.82 5.11
N LYS A 53 -6.79 11.77 6.03
CA LYS A 53 -7.10 11.57 7.45
C LYS A 53 -8.56 11.14 7.65
N ILE A 54 -9.50 11.84 7.01
CA ILE A 54 -10.92 11.47 7.08
C ILE A 54 -11.13 10.08 6.48
N CYS A 55 -10.75 9.87 5.22
CA CYS A 55 -11.00 8.61 4.51
C CYS A 55 -10.22 7.40 5.06
N CYS A 56 -9.13 7.58 5.79
CA CYS A 56 -8.34 6.46 6.33
C CYS A 56 -8.57 6.19 7.82
N ALA A 57 -8.94 7.19 8.62
CA ALA A 57 -9.00 7.05 10.09
C ALA A 57 -10.32 7.52 10.74
N GLU A 58 -10.97 8.59 10.25
CA GLU A 58 -12.21 9.10 10.88
C GLU A 58 -13.47 8.43 10.33
N ASN A 59 -13.60 8.37 9.00
CA ASN A 59 -14.73 7.80 8.27
C ASN A 59 -14.15 6.88 7.17
N PRO A 60 -13.82 5.61 7.51
CA PRO A 60 -12.93 4.79 6.68
C PRO A 60 -13.59 4.35 5.37
N VAL A 61 -13.09 4.91 4.26
CA VAL A 61 -13.51 4.59 2.89
C VAL A 61 -12.29 4.68 1.94
N PRO A 62 -12.11 3.74 1.00
CA PRO A 62 -11.16 3.89 -0.08
C PRO A 62 -11.26 5.27 -0.77
N SER A 63 -10.13 5.91 -1.07
CA SER A 63 -10.11 7.26 -1.64
C SER A 63 -9.10 7.45 -2.77
N GLN A 64 -9.58 8.07 -3.84
CA GLN A 64 -8.82 8.43 -5.02
C GLN A 64 -8.74 9.94 -5.15
N VAL A 65 -7.58 10.54 -4.89
CA VAL A 65 -7.36 11.97 -5.11
C VAL A 65 -6.74 12.17 -6.49
N ILE A 66 -7.25 13.14 -7.26
CA ILE A 66 -6.82 13.45 -8.62
C ILE A 66 -6.53 14.95 -8.69
N ASN A 67 -5.37 15.34 -9.23
CA ASN A 67 -5.11 16.73 -9.58
C ASN A 67 -5.80 17.06 -10.92
N ALA A 68 -6.65 18.08 -10.95
CA ALA A 68 -7.38 18.50 -12.15
C ALA A 68 -6.45 18.77 -13.34
N ARG A 69 -5.24 19.31 -13.10
CA ARG A 69 -4.22 19.54 -14.14
C ARG A 69 -3.78 18.26 -14.84
N THR A 70 -3.81 17.11 -14.15
CA THR A 70 -3.52 15.80 -14.73
C THR A 70 -4.59 15.38 -15.74
N LEU A 71 -5.86 15.77 -15.52
CA LEU A 71 -6.97 15.49 -16.44
C LEU A 71 -7.00 16.42 -17.67
N MET A 72 -6.37 17.60 -17.60
CA MET A 72 -6.31 18.56 -18.71
C MET A 72 -5.40 18.13 -19.87
N ASN A 73 -4.61 17.05 -19.73
CA ASN A 73 -3.74 16.56 -20.80
C ASN A 73 -4.52 15.67 -21.78
N ALA A 74 -5.15 16.27 -22.78
CA ALA A 74 -5.97 15.59 -23.78
C ALA A 74 -5.26 14.40 -24.46
N ASN A 75 -3.98 14.53 -24.80
CA ASN A 75 -3.21 13.46 -25.45
C ASN A 75 -2.97 12.24 -24.55
N LYS A 76 -3.07 12.39 -23.22
CA LYS A 76 -2.79 11.33 -22.23
C LYS A 76 -4.02 10.90 -21.44
N ILE A 77 -5.16 11.60 -21.52
CA ILE A 77 -6.35 11.40 -20.67
C ILE A 77 -6.82 9.94 -20.61
N ARG A 78 -6.84 9.23 -21.75
CA ARG A 78 -7.23 7.81 -21.81
C ARG A 78 -6.29 6.94 -20.97
N SER A 79 -4.98 7.12 -21.12
CA SER A 79 -3.97 6.36 -20.35
C SER A 79 -3.95 6.72 -18.87
N ILE A 80 -4.26 7.97 -18.53
CA ILE A 80 -4.35 8.48 -17.15
C ILE A 80 -5.57 7.87 -16.47
N THR A 81 -6.74 7.97 -17.09
CA THR A 81 -8.01 7.41 -16.59
C THR A 81 -7.91 5.89 -16.42
N GLN A 82 -7.28 5.19 -17.37
CA GLN A 82 -7.01 3.76 -17.25
C GLN A 82 -6.17 3.43 -16.01
N LYS A 83 -5.08 4.16 -15.75
CA LYS A 83 -4.25 3.96 -14.55
C LYS A 83 -5.00 4.27 -13.25
N ILE A 84 -5.83 5.31 -13.26
CA ILE A 84 -6.69 5.67 -12.12
C ILE A 84 -7.69 4.55 -11.81
N LEU A 85 -8.38 4.00 -12.83
CA LEU A 85 -9.32 2.88 -12.66
C LEU A 85 -8.64 1.61 -12.14
N LEU A 86 -7.43 1.29 -12.63
CA LEU A 86 -6.63 0.19 -12.12
C LEU A 86 -6.24 0.41 -10.65
N GLN A 87 -5.85 1.64 -10.26
CA GLN A 87 -5.55 1.97 -8.87
C GLN A 87 -6.81 1.89 -7.97
N MET A 88 -7.96 2.36 -8.45
CA MET A 88 -9.24 2.24 -7.74
C MET A 88 -9.64 0.78 -7.50
N ASN A 89 -9.43 -0.10 -8.49
CA ASN A 89 -9.67 -1.53 -8.33
C ASN A 89 -8.82 -2.13 -7.19
N CYS A 90 -7.52 -1.82 -7.12
CA CYS A 90 -6.65 -2.25 -6.02
C CYS A 90 -7.14 -1.74 -4.65
N LYS A 91 -7.60 -0.49 -4.59
CA LYS A 91 -8.13 0.14 -3.36
C LYS A 91 -9.43 -0.49 -2.87
N LEU A 92 -10.18 -1.12 -3.76
CA LEU A 92 -11.37 -1.92 -3.45
C LEU A 92 -11.05 -3.38 -3.08
N GLY A 93 -9.78 -3.80 -3.19
CA GLY A 93 -9.32 -5.17 -2.92
C GLY A 93 -9.10 -6.03 -4.17
N GLY A 94 -9.34 -5.49 -5.37
CA GLY A 94 -9.17 -6.20 -6.63
C GLY A 94 -7.71 -6.44 -7.03
N THR A 95 -7.42 -7.65 -7.52
CA THR A 95 -6.12 -8.05 -8.09
C THR A 95 -6.03 -7.63 -9.57
N LEU A 96 -4.92 -7.02 -10.00
CA LEU A 96 -4.73 -6.63 -11.42
C LEU A 96 -4.05 -7.71 -12.26
N TRP A 97 -3.06 -8.37 -11.69
CA TRP A 97 -2.33 -9.49 -12.29
C TRP A 97 -1.74 -10.36 -11.18
N ASN A 98 -1.39 -11.59 -11.51
CA ASN A 98 -0.64 -12.49 -10.66
C ASN A 98 0.60 -13.00 -11.40
N ILE A 99 1.40 -13.79 -10.71
CA ILE A 99 2.50 -14.56 -11.27
C ILE A 99 2.48 -15.95 -10.65
N ASN A 100 3.01 -16.96 -11.33
CA ASN A 100 3.15 -18.29 -10.73
C ASN A 100 4.19 -18.26 -9.60
N ILE A 101 3.74 -18.43 -8.36
CA ILE A 101 4.56 -18.58 -7.15
C ILE A 101 4.69 -20.08 -6.85
N PRO A 102 5.92 -20.65 -6.77
CA PRO A 102 6.11 -22.10 -6.63
C PRO A 102 5.86 -22.66 -5.22
N PHE A 103 5.29 -21.85 -4.31
CA PHE A 103 4.97 -22.22 -2.94
C PHE A 103 3.46 -22.39 -2.78
N LYS A 104 3.03 -23.49 -2.15
CA LYS A 104 1.60 -23.76 -1.88
C LYS A 104 1.10 -23.05 -0.63
N SER A 105 1.95 -23.01 0.41
CA SER A 105 1.66 -22.42 1.71
C SER A 105 2.88 -21.60 2.12
N ALA A 106 2.75 -20.28 2.02
CA ALA A 106 3.77 -19.30 2.37
C ALA A 106 3.14 -17.92 2.59
N MET A 107 3.74 -17.14 3.49
CA MET A 107 3.44 -15.73 3.73
C MET A 107 4.70 -14.90 3.46
N VAL A 108 4.63 -13.90 2.57
CA VAL A 108 5.70 -12.90 2.40
C VAL A 108 5.32 -11.60 3.11
N ILE A 109 6.28 -11.04 3.84
CA ILE A 109 6.10 -9.86 4.69
C ILE A 109 7.11 -8.79 4.29
N GLY A 110 6.69 -7.53 4.30
CA GLY A 110 7.55 -6.37 4.12
C GLY A 110 7.32 -5.39 5.25
N ILE A 111 8.41 -4.86 5.79
CA ILE A 111 8.41 -3.90 6.88
C ILE A 111 9.27 -2.71 6.46
N ASP A 112 8.73 -1.50 6.57
CA ASP A 112 9.47 -0.27 6.31
C ASP A 112 9.09 0.83 7.33
N SER A 113 9.94 1.83 7.48
CA SER A 113 9.76 2.91 8.47
C SER A 113 9.93 4.29 7.85
N TYR A 114 8.99 5.18 8.14
CA TYR A 114 9.06 6.59 7.80
C TYR A 114 9.49 7.43 9.01
N HIS A 115 10.46 8.31 8.77
CA HIS A 115 11.03 9.22 9.76
C HIS A 115 10.86 10.66 9.27
N ASP A 116 10.13 11.47 10.02
CA ASP A 116 10.00 12.91 9.75
C ASP A 116 11.07 13.68 10.55
N ALA A 117 12.02 14.29 9.84
CA ALA A 117 13.11 15.06 10.42
C ALA A 117 12.63 16.34 11.17
N SER A 118 11.44 16.84 10.86
CA SER A 118 10.80 17.93 11.59
C SER A 118 10.15 17.43 12.89
N ARG A 119 9.47 16.28 12.85
CA ARG A 119 8.83 15.63 14.01
C ARG A 119 9.77 14.64 14.70
N LYS A 120 10.90 15.15 15.20
CA LYS A 120 12.06 14.45 15.83
C LYS A 120 11.78 13.46 16.99
N LYS A 121 10.53 13.08 17.28
CA LYS A 121 10.13 12.23 18.42
C LYS A 121 9.33 10.98 18.06
N GLN A 122 8.84 10.83 16.83
CA GLN A 122 7.97 9.71 16.45
C GLN A 122 8.24 9.22 15.02
N SER A 123 8.43 7.92 14.85
CA SER A 123 8.53 7.24 13.55
C SER A 123 7.29 6.40 13.28
N VAL A 124 7.01 6.15 12.00
CA VAL A 124 5.85 5.38 11.55
C VAL A 124 6.35 4.12 10.86
N CYS A 125 6.16 2.97 11.48
CA CYS A 125 6.50 1.67 10.91
C CYS A 125 5.26 1.06 10.25
N ALA A 126 5.39 0.62 9.00
CA ALA A 126 4.34 -0.09 8.29
C ALA A 126 4.74 -1.55 8.09
N PHE A 127 3.77 -2.44 8.30
CA PHE A 127 3.86 -3.87 8.11
C PHE A 127 2.86 -4.29 7.03
N VAL A 128 3.29 -5.06 6.04
CA VAL A 128 2.43 -5.58 4.96
C VAL A 128 2.73 -7.06 4.73
N ALA A 129 1.72 -7.92 4.77
CA ALA A 129 1.84 -9.37 4.64
C ALA A 129 0.88 -9.93 3.59
N SER A 130 1.34 -10.85 2.74
CA SER A 130 0.47 -11.58 1.82
C SER A 130 -0.35 -12.64 2.56
N TYR A 131 -1.64 -12.79 2.27
CA TYR A 131 -2.48 -13.83 2.89
C TYR A 131 -3.05 -14.88 1.95
N ASN A 132 -2.63 -14.91 0.68
CA ASN A 132 -3.08 -15.93 -0.29
C ASN A 132 -1.92 -16.49 -1.13
N GLN A 133 -2.10 -17.70 -1.67
CA GLN A 133 -1.06 -18.43 -2.41
C GLN A 133 -0.45 -17.64 -3.58
N SER A 134 -1.24 -16.87 -4.33
CA SER A 134 -0.74 -16.07 -5.46
C SER A 134 -0.01 -14.79 -5.03
N MET A 135 0.05 -14.50 -3.72
CA MET A 135 0.65 -13.30 -3.13
C MET A 135 0.09 -12.00 -3.75
N THR A 136 -1.22 -11.96 -3.97
CA THR A 136 -1.92 -10.81 -4.60
C THR A 136 -2.81 -10.05 -3.63
N HIS A 137 -3.20 -10.66 -2.51
CA HIS A 137 -3.97 -10.03 -1.45
C HIS A 137 -3.10 -9.78 -0.20
N TRP A 138 -3.28 -8.61 0.41
CA TRP A 138 -2.36 -8.06 1.39
C TRP A 138 -3.09 -7.58 2.63
N TYR A 139 -2.66 -8.05 3.79
CA TYR A 139 -2.96 -7.47 5.10
C TYR A 139 -1.95 -6.37 5.37
N SER A 140 -2.37 -5.29 6.02
CA SER A 140 -1.51 -4.15 6.31
C SER A 140 -1.85 -3.51 7.66
N LYS A 141 -0.82 -3.13 8.42
CA LYS A 141 -0.95 -2.43 9.71
C LYS A 141 0.15 -1.38 9.86
N VAL A 142 -0.13 -0.35 10.66
CA VAL A 142 0.83 0.72 10.98
C VAL A 142 1.01 0.83 12.48
N VAL A 143 2.23 1.08 12.90
CA VAL A 143 2.64 1.28 14.29
C VAL A 143 3.35 2.63 14.40
N PHE A 144 2.96 3.44 15.38
CA PHE A 144 3.71 4.63 15.76
C PHE A 144 4.72 4.28 16.85
N GLN A 145 5.99 4.61 16.64
CA GLN A 145 7.08 4.33 17.57
C GLN A 145 7.61 5.65 18.15
N GLY A 146 7.50 5.79 19.45
CA GLY A 146 8.14 6.86 20.22
C GLY A 146 9.63 6.59 20.42
N ARG A 147 10.40 7.66 20.63
CA ARG A 147 11.85 7.56 20.90
C ARG A 147 12.13 6.70 22.14
N GLY A 148 12.79 5.57 21.95
CA GLY A 148 13.17 4.64 23.02
C GLY A 148 12.15 3.53 23.32
N GLN A 149 11.07 3.40 22.53
CA GLN A 149 10.20 2.23 22.61
C GLN A 149 10.81 1.01 21.92
N GLU A 150 10.53 -0.18 22.45
CA GLU A 150 10.92 -1.42 21.81
C GLU A 150 10.06 -1.71 20.56
N ILE A 151 10.75 -1.99 19.46
CA ILE A 151 10.14 -2.31 18.17
C ILE A 151 9.48 -3.70 18.20
N ALA A 152 9.96 -4.60 19.08
CA ALA A 152 9.58 -6.00 19.13
C ALA A 152 8.09 -6.21 19.48
N ASP A 153 7.59 -5.58 20.54
CA ASP A 153 6.22 -5.78 21.03
C ASP A 153 5.16 -5.41 19.98
N HIS A 154 5.32 -4.25 19.35
CA HIS A 154 4.37 -3.80 18.34
C HIS A 154 4.45 -4.62 17.05
N LEU A 155 5.63 -5.15 16.69
CA LEU A 155 5.75 -6.08 15.57
C LEU A 155 5.07 -7.42 15.88
N ARG A 156 5.18 -7.94 17.11
CA ARG A 156 4.49 -9.17 17.55
C ARG A 156 2.99 -9.09 17.28
N ASP A 157 2.35 -7.97 17.60
CA ASP A 157 0.92 -7.76 17.32
C ASP A 157 0.61 -7.77 15.82
N CYS A 158 1.46 -7.15 14.98
CA CYS A 158 1.33 -7.21 13.53
C CYS A 158 1.43 -8.64 13.00
N PHE A 159 2.39 -9.44 13.49
CA PHE A 159 2.52 -10.87 13.13
C PHE A 159 1.30 -11.68 13.54
N VAL A 160 0.84 -11.54 14.79
CA VAL A 160 -0.34 -12.28 15.30
C VAL A 160 -1.58 -12.02 14.46
N GLN A 161 -1.84 -10.75 14.11
CA GLN A 161 -3.01 -10.42 13.29
C GLN A 161 -2.86 -10.87 11.83
N ALA A 162 -1.67 -10.74 11.23
CA ALA A 162 -1.41 -11.24 9.89
C ALA A 162 -1.58 -12.77 9.78
N ILE A 163 -1.10 -13.52 10.77
CA ILE A 163 -1.26 -14.98 10.85
C ILE A 163 -2.74 -15.36 11.05
N ARG A 164 -3.51 -14.60 11.85
CA ARG A 164 -4.96 -14.81 11.98
C ARG A 164 -5.72 -14.58 10.68
N VAL A 165 -5.37 -13.54 9.91
CA VAL A 165 -5.95 -13.29 8.58
C VAL A 165 -5.55 -14.38 7.58
N TYR A 166 -4.33 -14.89 7.66
CA TYR A 166 -3.92 -16.05 6.85
C TYR A 166 -4.75 -17.30 7.20
N LEU A 167 -4.88 -17.60 8.50
CA LEU A 167 -5.62 -18.76 8.99
C LEU A 167 -7.10 -18.71 8.60
N SER A 168 -7.75 -17.55 8.71
CA SER A 168 -9.18 -17.40 8.36
C SER A 168 -9.46 -17.55 6.87
N VAL A 169 -8.48 -17.25 6.00
CA VAL A 169 -8.61 -17.39 4.54
C VAL A 169 -8.20 -18.77 4.04
N ASN A 170 -7.18 -19.41 4.62
CA ASN A 170 -6.58 -20.65 4.10
C ASN A 170 -6.94 -21.89 4.93
N GLY A 171 -7.58 -21.73 6.09
CA GLY A 171 -7.92 -22.82 7.02
C GLY A 171 -6.74 -23.43 7.79
N ASN A 172 -5.51 -23.09 7.41
CA ASN A 172 -4.26 -23.55 8.02
C ASN A 172 -3.29 -22.36 8.22
N LEU A 173 -2.28 -22.56 9.07
CA LEU A 173 -1.16 -21.63 9.22
C LEU A 173 -0.23 -21.70 7.99
N PRO A 174 0.54 -20.64 7.67
CA PRO A 174 1.53 -20.70 6.59
C PRO A 174 2.71 -21.61 6.97
N ASP A 175 3.12 -22.51 6.07
CA ASP A 175 4.25 -23.42 6.29
C ASP A 175 5.59 -22.67 6.36
N ARG A 176 5.65 -21.48 5.74
CA ARG A 176 6.85 -20.62 5.65
C ARG A 176 6.46 -19.16 5.78
N ILE A 177 7.25 -18.39 6.53
CA ILE A 177 7.10 -16.94 6.67
C ILE A 177 8.40 -16.29 6.21
N ILE A 178 8.34 -15.48 5.15
CA ILE A 178 9.51 -14.87 4.51
C ILE A 178 9.43 -13.35 4.75
N ILE A 179 10.29 -12.83 5.61
CA ILE A 179 10.30 -11.43 6.03
C ILE A 179 11.37 -10.66 5.26
N TYR A 180 10.96 -9.73 4.42
CA TYR A 180 11.86 -8.82 3.74
C TYR A 180 12.15 -7.58 4.59
N ARG A 181 13.37 -7.58 5.14
CA ARG A 181 14.06 -6.47 5.82
C ARG A 181 15.45 -6.35 5.16
N TYR A 182 16.04 -5.14 5.09
CA TYR A 182 17.16 -4.80 4.18
C TYR A 182 18.47 -5.65 4.29
N ASP A 183 19.31 -5.65 3.23
CA ASP A 183 20.76 -6.05 3.09
C ASP A 183 21.41 -7.27 2.26
N PHE A 184 21.02 -7.63 1.01
CA PHE A 184 21.81 -8.39 -0.03
C PHE A 184 21.47 -7.96 -1.48
N LEU A 185 22.45 -7.94 -2.42
CA LEU A 185 22.31 -7.25 -3.72
C LEU A 185 21.46 -7.98 -4.80
N ILE A 186 20.41 -7.33 -5.33
CA ILE A 186 19.69 -7.69 -6.58
C ILE A 186 19.53 -6.48 -7.50
N VAL A 187 19.66 -6.72 -8.81
CA VAL A 187 19.21 -5.81 -9.88
C VAL A 187 17.89 -6.34 -10.47
N SER A 188 16.75 -5.80 -10.02
CA SER A 188 15.42 -6.20 -10.53
C SER A 188 14.83 -5.24 -11.56
N GLN A 189 15.27 -3.98 -11.57
CA GLN A 189 14.69 -2.90 -12.36
C GLN A 189 15.57 -2.50 -13.56
N LYS A 190 14.95 -2.37 -14.73
CA LYS A 190 15.56 -1.66 -15.88
C LYS A 190 15.28 -0.16 -15.77
N VAL A 191 16.31 0.66 -15.93
CA VAL A 191 16.20 2.13 -16.02
C VAL A 191 16.30 2.59 -17.48
N ASN A 192 15.63 3.70 -17.81
CA ASN A 192 15.64 4.27 -19.17
C ASN A 192 16.77 5.29 -19.39
N GLN A 193 17.30 5.87 -18.31
CA GLN A 193 18.45 6.78 -18.28
C GLN A 193 19.18 6.60 -16.92
N GLY A 194 20.50 6.78 -16.91
CA GLY A 194 21.35 6.60 -15.72
C GLY A 194 21.78 5.15 -15.47
N THR A 195 22.58 4.96 -14.41
CA THR A 195 23.09 3.64 -13.99
C THR A 195 22.11 2.96 -13.04
N VAL A 196 21.91 1.65 -13.17
CA VAL A 196 21.04 0.88 -12.26
C VAL A 196 21.69 0.78 -10.88
N THR A 197 21.01 1.26 -9.84
CA THR A 197 21.42 1.03 -8.45
C THR A 197 20.85 -0.31 -7.96
N PRO A 198 21.66 -1.33 -7.62
CA PRO A 198 21.16 -2.57 -7.03
C PRO A 198 20.50 -2.31 -5.67
N THR A 199 19.59 -3.18 -5.23
CA THR A 199 19.00 -3.12 -3.88
C THR A 199 19.55 -4.20 -2.98
N HIS A 200 19.69 -3.88 -1.70
CA HIS A 200 20.15 -4.73 -0.61
C HIS A 200 18.90 -5.21 0.22
N TYR A 201 18.47 -6.49 0.21
CA TYR A 201 17.58 -7.12 1.26
C TYR A 201 18.22 -8.39 1.85
N VAL A 202 18.45 -8.56 3.16
CA VAL A 202 19.33 -9.63 3.70
C VAL A 202 18.56 -10.84 4.22
N VAL A 203 19.28 -11.95 4.26
CA VAL A 203 18.89 -13.13 5.02
C VAL A 203 19.50 -13.04 6.43
N VAL A 204 18.79 -12.39 7.36
CA VAL A 204 19.19 -12.27 8.78
C VAL A 204 19.10 -13.64 9.48
N HIS A 205 18.17 -14.47 9.03
CA HIS A 205 17.85 -15.79 9.55
C HIS A 205 17.18 -16.60 8.43
N ASP A 206 17.45 -17.91 8.35
CA ASP A 206 16.83 -18.82 7.40
C ASP A 206 16.75 -20.23 8.01
N ASP A 207 15.53 -20.69 8.19
CA ASP A 207 15.12 -22.05 8.59
C ASP A 207 14.17 -22.67 7.54
N SER A 208 14.11 -22.09 6.33
CA SER A 208 13.05 -22.34 5.35
C SER A 208 13.33 -23.48 4.36
N ASP A 209 14.47 -24.16 4.49
CA ASP A 209 15.05 -25.13 3.54
C ASP A 209 15.17 -24.61 2.08
N MET A 210 15.09 -23.29 1.86
CA MET A 210 15.15 -22.71 0.52
C MET A 210 16.60 -22.58 0.04
N THR A 211 16.85 -22.97 -1.22
CA THR A 211 18.15 -22.70 -1.83
C THR A 211 18.30 -21.21 -2.17
N PRO A 212 19.53 -20.66 -2.22
CA PRO A 212 19.74 -19.27 -2.60
C PRO A 212 19.11 -18.89 -3.96
N ASP A 213 19.09 -19.79 -4.95
CA ASP A 213 18.39 -19.59 -6.23
C ASP A 213 16.86 -19.49 -6.04
N GLN A 214 16.25 -20.30 -5.17
CA GLN A 214 14.82 -20.18 -4.85
C GLN A 214 14.51 -18.85 -4.16
N CYS A 215 15.33 -18.42 -3.20
CA CYS A 215 15.21 -17.11 -2.54
C CYS A 215 15.32 -15.95 -3.55
N GLN A 216 16.32 -15.97 -4.44
CA GLN A 216 16.52 -14.97 -5.47
C GLN A 216 15.37 -14.93 -6.48
N ARG A 217 14.91 -16.10 -6.97
CA ARG A 217 13.79 -16.23 -7.91
C ARG A 217 12.48 -15.76 -7.31
N LEU A 218 12.19 -16.09 -6.05
CA LEU A 218 11.01 -15.57 -5.35
C LEU A 218 11.09 -14.05 -5.22
N THR A 219 12.24 -13.52 -4.78
CA THR A 219 12.44 -12.08 -4.61
C THR A 219 12.23 -11.33 -5.93
N TYR A 220 12.81 -11.83 -7.02
CA TYR A 220 12.61 -11.28 -8.37
C TYR A 220 11.14 -11.38 -8.84
N LYS A 221 10.46 -12.49 -8.56
CA LYS A 221 9.02 -12.65 -8.78
C LYS A 221 8.22 -11.56 -8.04
N LEU A 222 8.45 -11.38 -6.74
CA LEU A 222 7.74 -10.37 -5.94
C LEU A 222 7.98 -8.94 -6.43
N CYS A 223 9.12 -8.63 -7.05
CA CYS A 223 9.36 -7.33 -7.70
C CYS A 223 8.42 -7.03 -8.89
N HIS A 224 7.59 -7.99 -9.35
CA HIS A 224 6.56 -7.79 -10.37
C HIS A 224 5.17 -7.52 -9.80
N LEU A 225 4.94 -7.66 -8.48
CA LEU A 225 3.59 -7.63 -7.88
C LEU A 225 3.17 -6.26 -7.30
N TYR A 226 3.87 -5.18 -7.65
CA TYR A 226 3.52 -3.82 -7.21
C TYR A 226 2.56 -3.15 -8.20
N TYR A 227 1.27 -3.12 -7.89
CA TYR A 227 0.21 -2.76 -8.83
C TYR A 227 0.18 -1.30 -9.31
N ASN A 228 0.93 -0.39 -8.68
CA ASN A 228 1.04 1.00 -9.13
C ASN A 228 2.06 1.16 -10.29
N TRP A 229 2.74 0.10 -10.71
CA TRP A 229 3.72 0.12 -11.79
C TRP A 229 3.59 -1.12 -12.70
N PRO A 230 3.32 -0.96 -14.02
CA PRO A 230 3.17 -2.08 -14.94
C PRO A 230 4.54 -2.59 -15.41
N GLY A 231 5.34 -3.12 -14.48
CA GLY A 231 6.69 -3.62 -14.72
C GLY A 231 7.42 -3.96 -13.41
N THR A 232 8.71 -4.24 -13.49
CA THR A 232 9.52 -4.51 -12.29
C THR A 232 9.79 -3.26 -11.48
N VAL A 233 9.68 -3.37 -10.16
CA VAL A 233 10.16 -2.40 -9.18
C VAL A 233 11.50 -2.82 -8.57
N ARG A 234 12.16 -1.84 -7.94
CA ARG A 234 13.47 -2.00 -7.30
C ARG A 234 13.47 -2.90 -6.04
N VAL A 235 12.30 -3.13 -5.44
CA VAL A 235 12.10 -3.93 -4.22
C VAL A 235 10.87 -4.84 -4.35
N PRO A 236 10.79 -5.97 -3.61
CA PRO A 236 9.59 -6.79 -3.54
C PRO A 236 8.34 -5.96 -3.26
N ALA A 237 7.22 -6.34 -3.89
CA ALA A 237 5.91 -5.73 -3.67
C ALA A 237 5.58 -5.47 -2.17
N PRO A 238 5.76 -6.41 -1.22
CA PRO A 238 5.47 -6.14 0.19
C PRO A 238 6.29 -4.98 0.78
N CYS A 239 7.58 -4.85 0.43
CA CYS A 239 8.41 -3.72 0.85
C CYS A 239 7.94 -2.41 0.21
N GLN A 240 7.63 -2.43 -1.08
CA GLN A 240 7.15 -1.24 -1.80
C GLN A 240 5.80 -0.75 -1.27
N TYR A 241 4.94 -1.68 -0.85
CA TYR A 241 3.66 -1.41 -0.18
C TYR A 241 3.86 -0.87 1.24
N ALA A 242 4.72 -1.49 2.05
CA ALA A 242 5.07 -0.98 3.38
C ALA A 242 5.63 0.45 3.31
N HIS A 243 6.56 0.70 2.37
CA HIS A 243 7.08 2.05 2.10
C HIS A 243 5.98 3.06 1.79
N LYS A 244 5.05 2.70 0.90
CA LYS A 244 3.93 3.58 0.52
C LYS A 244 2.99 3.86 1.69
N LEU A 245 2.68 2.85 2.50
CA LEU A 245 1.83 2.99 3.67
C LEU A 245 2.49 3.83 4.77
N ALA A 246 3.76 3.56 5.10
CA ALA A 246 4.54 4.34 6.07
C ALA A 246 4.65 5.81 5.64
N SER A 247 4.95 6.06 4.35
CA SER A 247 5.02 7.40 3.79
C SER A 247 3.67 8.12 3.83
N LEU A 248 2.57 7.47 3.45
CA LEU A 248 1.23 8.06 3.51
C LEU A 248 0.84 8.44 4.95
N VAL A 249 1.03 7.53 5.91
CA VAL A 249 0.62 7.79 7.28
C VAL A 249 1.54 8.80 7.96
N GLY A 250 2.85 8.69 7.74
CA GLY A 250 3.84 9.59 8.30
C GLY A 250 3.76 11.03 7.78
N SER A 251 3.43 11.22 6.49
CA SER A 251 3.36 12.56 5.87
C SER A 251 1.97 13.21 5.86
N SER A 252 0.89 12.42 5.87
CA SER A 252 -0.45 12.92 5.52
C SER A 252 -1.55 12.58 6.53
N VAL A 253 -1.62 11.33 7.01
CA VAL A 253 -2.71 10.87 7.91
C VAL A 253 -2.42 11.21 9.38
N HIS A 254 -1.17 10.98 9.81
CA HIS A 254 -0.68 11.15 11.19
C HIS A 254 -1.50 10.45 12.29
N GLN A 255 -2.23 9.39 11.92
CA GLN A 255 -3.06 8.57 12.79
C GLN A 255 -3.07 7.14 12.24
N GLU A 256 -3.33 6.13 13.09
CA GLU A 256 -3.48 4.74 12.63
C GLU A 256 -4.71 4.63 11.71
N PRO A 257 -4.57 4.05 10.49
CA PRO A 257 -5.71 3.76 9.63
C PRO A 257 -6.66 2.73 10.24
N ALA A 258 -7.95 2.83 9.93
CA ALA A 258 -8.95 1.90 10.46
C ALA A 258 -8.75 0.46 9.96
N GLU A 259 -9.00 -0.51 10.84
CA GLU A 259 -8.84 -1.95 10.57
C GLU A 259 -9.71 -2.46 9.40
N SER A 260 -10.85 -1.81 9.13
CA SER A 260 -11.71 -2.11 7.97
C SER A 260 -11.04 -1.87 6.60
N LEU A 261 -9.91 -1.17 6.58
CA LEU A 261 -9.08 -0.96 5.40
C LEU A 261 -7.85 -1.89 5.35
N ALA A 262 -7.52 -2.63 6.42
CA ALA A 262 -6.27 -3.38 6.56
C ALA A 262 -6.02 -4.39 5.42
N ASN A 263 -7.09 -5.02 4.92
CA ASN A 263 -7.04 -6.02 3.84
C ASN A 263 -7.14 -5.43 2.42
N LYS A 264 -7.05 -4.09 2.26
CA LYS A 264 -7.16 -3.35 0.99
C LYS A 264 -5.89 -2.55 0.73
N LEU A 265 -5.54 -2.37 -0.54
CA LEU A 265 -4.42 -1.49 -0.94
C LEU A 265 -4.85 -0.01 -0.98
N PHE A 266 -5.49 0.47 0.09
CA PHE A 266 -6.08 1.83 0.19
C PHE A 266 -5.05 2.97 0.07
N PHE A 267 -3.78 2.65 0.32
CA PHE A 267 -2.64 3.57 0.41
C PHE A 267 -1.90 3.82 -0.92
N LEU A 268 -2.41 3.32 -2.06
CA LEU A 268 -1.81 3.52 -3.40
C LEU A 268 -2.04 4.91 -4.03
#